data_AF-A0A7K0SID2-F1
#
_entry.id   AF-A0A7K0SID2-F1
#
_cell.length_a   1.000
_cell.length_b   1.000
_cell.length_c   1.000
_cell.angle_alpha   90.00
_cell.angle_beta   90.00
_cell.angle_gamma   90.00
#
_symmetry.space_group_name_H-M   'P 1'
#
loop_
_entity.id
_entity.type
_entity.pdbx_description
1 polymer ?
#
loop_
_entity_poly.entity_id
_entity_poly.type
_entity_poly.pdbx_seq_one_letter_code
_entity_poly.pdbx_strand_id
1 'polypeptide(L)'
;MNLSEAIASLQSASAAASELLAAVTNLAGVEEIERDFLGKRSVLVSVNEAIKDFAPEDRPAAGKAIGAYRAQVGAAIEAARDGMSAGEAAARIERERLDLTIGGRPQERGHLHLITQVQRELEDVFVGLGFQIAEGPEVETDWYNFE
;
A
#
# COMPACT_ATOMS: atom_id res chain seq x y z
N MET A 1 40.24 -22.98 12.19
CA MET A 1 39.93 -21.54 12.18
C MET A 1 40.11 -21.07 13.60
N ASN A 2 40.87 -20.01 13.85
CA ASN A 2 41.05 -19.44 15.18
C ASN A 2 39.98 -18.36 15.45
N LEU A 3 39.68 -18.05 16.72
CA LEU A 3 38.63 -17.10 17.11
C LEU A 3 38.80 -15.73 16.40
N SER A 4 40.05 -15.27 16.27
CA SER A 4 40.41 -14.03 15.59
C SER A 4 40.11 -14.04 14.09
N GLU A 5 40.29 -15.17 13.41
CA GLU A 5 40.01 -15.32 11.97
C GLU A 5 38.50 -15.32 11.70
N ALA A 6 37.72 -15.97 12.57
CA ALA A 6 36.27 -15.99 12.46
C ALA A 6 35.65 -14.59 12.63
N ILE A 7 36.13 -13.82 13.61
CA ILE A 7 35.67 -12.44 13.85
C ILE A 7 36.07 -11.53 12.68
N ALA A 8 37.31 -11.65 12.18
CA ALA A 8 37.76 -10.86 11.03
C ALA A 8 36.95 -11.17 9.75
N SER A 9 36.61 -12.45 9.52
CA SER A 9 35.80 -12.86 8.38
C SER A 9 34.36 -12.34 8.47
N LEU A 10 33.75 -12.31 9.67
CA LEU A 10 32.43 -11.71 9.88
C LEU A 10 32.47 -10.18 9.70
N GLN A 11 33.52 -9.50 10.15
CA GLN A 11 33.67 -8.06 9.95
C GLN A 11 33.87 -7.70 8.48
N SER A 12 34.69 -8.46 7.74
CA SER A 12 34.87 -8.21 6.30
C SER A 12 33.58 -8.47 5.52
N ALA A 13 32.83 -9.53 5.89
CA ALA A 13 31.54 -9.82 5.29
C ALA A 13 30.49 -8.73 5.59
N SER A 14 30.49 -8.18 6.81
CA SER A 14 29.62 -7.05 7.17
C SER A 14 29.93 -5.78 6.38
N ALA A 15 31.21 -5.46 6.19
CA ALA A 15 31.62 -4.31 5.39
C ALA A 15 31.23 -4.48 3.91
N ALA A 16 31.49 -5.66 3.33
CA ALA A 16 31.11 -5.97 1.96
C ALA A 16 29.57 -5.94 1.76
N ALA A 17 28.80 -6.48 2.70
CA ALA A 17 27.34 -6.41 2.66
C ALA A 17 26.84 -4.95 2.67
N SER A 18 27.44 -4.10 3.50
CA SER A 18 27.06 -2.68 3.60
C SER A 18 27.37 -1.92 2.31
N GLU A 19 28.50 -2.21 1.66
CA GLU A 19 28.89 -1.60 0.39
C GLU A 19 27.98 -2.03 -0.77
N LEU A 20 27.64 -3.33 -0.83
CA LEU A 20 26.70 -3.86 -1.82
C LEU A 20 25.28 -3.32 -1.61
N LEU A 21 24.82 -3.19 -0.35
CA LEU A 21 23.53 -2.57 -0.02
C LEU A 21 23.48 -1.09 -0.40
N ALA A 22 24.60 -0.37 -0.34
CA ALA A 22 24.67 1.01 -0.79
C ALA A 22 24.62 1.15 -2.32
N ALA A 23 25.07 0.14 -3.06
CA ALA A 23 25.11 0.13 -4.52
C ALA A 23 23.87 -0.50 -5.19
N VAL A 24 23.04 -1.22 -4.42
CA VAL A 24 21.86 -1.90 -4.96
C VAL A 24 20.80 -0.90 -5.37
N THR A 25 20.09 -1.19 -6.47
CA THR A 25 19.11 -0.26 -7.06
C THR A 25 17.71 -0.85 -7.17
N ASN A 26 17.53 -2.12 -6.79
CA ASN A 26 16.25 -2.81 -6.89
C ASN A 26 16.07 -3.81 -5.74
N LEU A 27 14.80 -4.16 -5.49
CA LEU A 27 14.40 -5.07 -4.41
C LEU A 27 14.95 -6.49 -4.62
N ALA A 28 15.05 -6.95 -5.88
CA ALA A 28 15.60 -8.26 -6.22
C ALA A 28 17.08 -8.40 -5.81
N GLY A 29 17.86 -7.32 -5.93
CA GLY A 29 19.26 -7.28 -5.51
C GLY A 29 19.41 -7.30 -3.99
N VAL A 30 18.48 -6.69 -3.25
CA VAL A 30 18.45 -6.77 -1.78
C VAL A 30 18.21 -8.21 -1.32
N GLU A 31 17.30 -8.93 -1.97
CA GLU A 31 17.03 -10.36 -1.69
C GLU A 31 18.20 -11.28 -2.06
N GLU A 32 18.95 -10.95 -3.12
CA GLU A 32 20.18 -11.64 -3.49
C GLU A 32 21.27 -11.44 -2.43
N ILE A 33 21.47 -10.20 -1.95
CA ILE A 33 22.40 -9.90 -0.86
C ILE A 33 21.99 -10.63 0.42
N GLU A 34 20.71 -10.66 0.77
CA GLU A 34 20.22 -11.41 1.94
C GLU A 34 20.58 -12.90 1.82
N ARG A 35 20.34 -13.49 0.65
CA ARG A 35 20.65 -14.90 0.39
C ARG A 35 22.14 -15.21 0.48
N ASP A 36 23.00 -14.29 0.05
CA ASP A 36 24.45 -14.48 0.02
C ASP A 36 25.10 -14.27 1.40
N PHE A 37 24.59 -13.32 2.21
CA PHE A 37 25.20 -12.93 3.49
C PHE A 37 24.51 -13.50 4.74
N LEU A 38 23.21 -13.85 4.66
CA LEU A 38 22.43 -14.46 5.76
C LEU A 38 21.87 -15.83 5.40
N GLY A 39 21.89 -16.22 4.13
CA GLY A 39 21.32 -17.48 3.66
C GLY A 39 22.18 -18.72 3.96
N LYS A 40 21.73 -19.87 3.43
CA LYS A 40 22.26 -21.21 3.74
C LYS A 40 23.68 -21.48 3.24
N ARG A 41 24.23 -20.62 2.36
CA ARG A 41 25.61 -20.72 1.81
C ARG A 41 26.51 -19.56 2.25
N SER A 42 26.11 -18.82 3.29
CA SER A 42 26.83 -17.63 3.75
C SER A 42 28.03 -17.97 4.63
N VAL A 43 28.94 -16.98 4.75
CA VAL A 43 30.05 -16.99 5.73
C VAL A 43 29.54 -17.22 7.16
N LEU A 44 28.30 -16.85 7.44
CA LEU A 44 27.67 -17.10 8.74
C LEU A 44 27.48 -18.60 9.03
N VAL A 45 27.16 -19.41 8.01
CA VAL A 45 26.97 -20.86 8.16
C VAL A 45 28.32 -21.54 8.39
N SER A 46 29.36 -21.17 7.64
CA SER A 46 30.69 -21.74 7.81
C SER A 46 31.30 -21.39 9.18
N VAL A 47 31.09 -20.17 9.66
CA VAL A 47 31.53 -19.76 11.01
C VAL A 47 30.72 -20.46 12.10
N ASN A 48 29.41 -20.69 11.91
CA ASN A 48 28.58 -21.46 12.84
C ASN A 48 29.00 -22.93 12.92
N GLU A 49 29.39 -23.56 11.81
CA GLU A 49 29.88 -24.94 11.80
C GLU A 49 31.25 -25.05 12.49
N ALA A 50 32.14 -24.09 12.24
CA ALA A 50 33.45 -23.99 12.87
C ALA A 50 33.38 -23.79 14.40
N ILE A 51 32.24 -23.37 14.97
CA ILE A 51 32.07 -23.23 16.42
C ILE A 51 32.28 -24.54 17.18
N LYS A 52 31.96 -25.67 16.55
CA LYS A 52 32.09 -26.99 17.18
C LYS A 52 33.54 -27.33 17.51
N ASP A 53 34.48 -26.78 16.75
CA ASP A 53 35.91 -27.06 16.85
C ASP A 53 36.65 -26.09 17.78
N PHE A 54 35.99 -25.03 18.29
CA PHE A 54 36.60 -24.11 19.25
C PHE A 54 36.68 -24.69 20.66
N ALA A 55 37.69 -24.23 21.42
CA ALA A 55 37.82 -24.48 22.84
C ALA A 55 36.60 -23.96 23.61
N PRO A 56 36.21 -24.59 24.73
CA PRO A 56 35.01 -24.22 25.50
C PRO A 56 34.99 -22.74 25.93
N GLU A 57 36.16 -22.17 26.16
CA GLU A 57 36.39 -20.78 26.58
C GLU A 57 36.08 -19.75 25.47
N ASP A 58 36.28 -20.14 24.21
CA ASP A 58 36.15 -19.27 23.03
C ASP A 58 34.75 -19.32 22.39
N ARG A 59 33.98 -20.38 22.65
CA ARG A 59 32.61 -20.57 22.13
C ARG A 59 31.64 -19.42 22.48
N PRO A 60 31.62 -18.85 23.69
CA PRO A 60 30.74 -17.74 24.03
C PRO A 60 31.05 -16.46 23.24
N ALA A 61 32.33 -16.16 23.02
CA ALA A 61 32.77 -14.99 22.26
C ALA A 61 32.39 -15.12 20.77
N ALA A 62 32.59 -16.30 20.19
CA ALA A 62 32.18 -16.60 18.81
C ALA A 62 30.65 -16.48 18.63
N GLY A 63 29.86 -17.03 19.55
CA GLY A 63 28.39 -16.92 19.50
C GLY A 63 27.90 -15.47 19.58
N LYS A 64 28.54 -14.63 20.40
CA LYS A 64 28.23 -13.20 20.49
C LYS A 64 28.54 -12.46 19.18
N ALA A 65 29.67 -12.78 18.54
CA ALA A 65 30.04 -12.19 17.25
C ALA A 65 29.06 -12.55 16.13
N ILE A 66 28.59 -13.81 16.07
CA ILE A 66 27.57 -14.25 15.10
C ILE A 66 26.25 -13.53 15.33
N GLY A 67 25.81 -13.43 16.59
CA GLY A 67 24.59 -12.71 16.93
C GLY A 67 24.65 -11.23 16.54
N ALA A 68 25.77 -10.57 16.82
CA ALA A 68 26.01 -9.18 16.44
C ALA A 68 26.00 -8.98 14.93
N TYR A 69 26.70 -9.84 14.18
CA TYR A 69 26.69 -9.80 12.72
C TYR A 69 25.27 -9.96 12.16
N ARG A 70 24.51 -10.95 12.67
CA ARG A 70 23.16 -11.24 12.19
C ARG A 70 22.23 -10.05 12.42
N ALA A 71 22.32 -9.42 13.58
CA ALA A 71 21.54 -8.23 13.90
C ALA A 71 21.92 -7.03 13.02
N GLN A 72 23.22 -6.79 12.83
CA GLN A 72 23.71 -5.66 12.05
C GLN A 72 23.34 -5.78 10.56
N VAL A 73 23.65 -6.93 9.94
CA VAL A 73 23.36 -7.15 8.51
C VAL A 73 21.85 -7.27 8.27
N GLY A 74 21.11 -7.92 9.18
CA GLY A 74 19.64 -8.00 9.09
C GLY A 74 18.99 -6.63 9.16
N ALA A 75 19.41 -5.76 10.09
CA ALA A 75 18.88 -4.41 10.19
C ALA A 75 19.18 -3.56 8.95
N ALA A 76 20.38 -3.71 8.36
CA ALA A 76 20.75 -2.99 7.15
C ALA A 76 19.93 -3.43 5.93
N ILE A 77 19.65 -4.73 5.81
CA ILE A 77 18.83 -5.29 4.72
C ILE A 77 17.37 -4.83 4.85
N GLU A 78 16.78 -4.90 6.04
CA GLU A 78 15.41 -4.42 6.27
C GLU A 78 15.29 -2.92 5.97
N ALA A 79 16.24 -2.10 6.44
CA ALA A 79 16.24 -0.67 6.14
C ALA A 79 16.33 -0.37 4.63
N ALA A 80 17.14 -1.12 3.88
CA ALA A 80 17.25 -0.99 2.44
C ALA A 80 15.95 -1.41 1.73
N ARG A 81 15.35 -2.53 2.17
CA ARG A 81 14.08 -3.05 1.64
C ARG A 81 12.94 -2.07 1.82
N ASP A 82 12.80 -1.54 3.04
CA ASP A 82 11.76 -0.57 3.37
C ASP A 82 11.91 0.71 2.54
N GLY A 83 13.12 1.25 2.45
CA GLY A 83 13.40 2.44 1.64
C GLY A 83 13.07 2.26 0.16
N MET A 84 13.40 1.11 -0.41
CA MET A 84 13.11 0.81 -1.82
C MET A 84 11.63 0.55 -2.09
N SER A 85 10.95 -0.20 -1.20
CA SER A 85 9.52 -0.49 -1.36
C SER A 85 8.66 0.77 -1.30
N ALA A 86 9.01 1.71 -0.41
CA ALA A 86 8.34 3.00 -0.30
C ALA A 86 8.53 3.85 -1.56
N GLY A 87 9.73 3.84 -2.14
CA GLY A 87 10.03 4.52 -3.40
C GLY A 87 9.25 3.94 -4.59
N GLU A 88 9.20 2.61 -4.71
CA GLU A 88 8.43 1.94 -5.78
C GLU A 88 6.93 2.20 -5.67
N ALA A 89 6.38 2.18 -4.45
CA ALA A 89 4.98 2.48 -4.20
C ALA A 89 4.63 3.93 -4.60
N ALA A 90 5.46 4.90 -4.20
CA ALA A 90 5.25 6.31 -4.57
C ALA A 90 5.36 6.54 -6.08
N ALA A 91 6.37 5.94 -6.73
CA ALA A 91 6.53 6.02 -8.18
C ALA A 91 5.37 5.36 -8.94
N ARG A 92 4.80 4.28 -8.39
CA ARG A 92 3.61 3.64 -8.94
C ARG A 92 2.38 4.53 -8.84
N ILE A 93 2.14 5.13 -7.67
CA ILE A 93 1.01 6.04 -7.44
C ILE A 93 1.10 7.22 -8.41
N GLU A 94 2.29 7.81 -8.61
CA GLU A 94 2.46 8.93 -9.53
C GLU A 94 2.22 8.54 -11.00
N ARG A 95 2.70 7.35 -11.42
CA ARG A 95 2.42 6.83 -12.77
C ARG A 95 0.95 6.52 -13.02
N GLU A 96 0.25 6.06 -12.00
CA GLU A 96 -1.17 5.68 -12.06
C GLU A 96 -2.11 6.84 -11.70
N ARG A 97 -1.57 8.05 -11.54
CA ARG A 97 -2.35 9.24 -11.20
C ARG A 97 -3.36 9.56 -12.30
N LEU A 98 -4.64 9.35 -11.98
CA LEU A 98 -5.77 9.64 -12.86
C LEU A 98 -6.36 11.03 -12.57
N ASP A 99 -6.72 11.76 -13.61
CA ASP A 99 -7.52 12.98 -13.48
C ASP A 99 -9.00 12.62 -13.30
N LEU A 100 -9.49 12.73 -12.06
CA LEU A 100 -10.87 12.45 -11.69
C LEU A 100 -11.87 13.52 -12.17
N THR A 101 -11.39 14.64 -12.71
CA THR A 101 -12.26 15.71 -13.25
C THR A 101 -12.70 15.45 -14.69
N ILE A 102 -12.05 14.50 -15.38
CA ILE A 102 -12.47 14.07 -16.71
C ILE A 102 -13.85 13.43 -16.58
N GLY A 103 -14.84 14.09 -17.20
CA GLY A 103 -16.22 13.60 -17.21
C GLY A 103 -16.31 12.21 -17.82
N GLY A 104 -17.04 11.33 -17.15
CA GLY A 104 -17.47 10.06 -17.73
C GLY A 104 -18.48 10.28 -18.85
N ARG A 105 -19.05 9.19 -19.38
CA ARG A 105 -20.19 9.30 -20.29
C ARG A 105 -21.43 9.71 -19.48
N PRO A 106 -21.95 10.93 -19.62
CA PRO A 106 -23.12 11.32 -18.85
C PRO A 106 -24.32 10.48 -19.32
N GLN A 107 -25.13 10.02 -18.36
CA GLN A 107 -26.49 9.61 -18.67
C GLN A 107 -27.39 10.83 -18.57
N GLU A 108 -28.16 11.08 -19.63
CA GLU A 108 -29.14 12.16 -19.62
C GLU A 108 -30.24 11.84 -18.61
N ARG A 109 -30.48 12.77 -17.69
CA ARG A 109 -31.65 12.70 -16.82
C ARG A 109 -32.87 13.17 -17.60
N GLY A 110 -34.00 12.49 -17.44
CA GLY A 110 -35.28 12.98 -17.94
C GLY A 110 -35.72 14.27 -17.21
N HIS A 111 -36.63 15.01 -17.82
CA HIS A 111 -37.16 16.28 -17.31
C HIS A 111 -38.69 16.20 -17.30
N LEU A 112 -39.33 16.88 -16.34
CA LEU A 112 -40.79 17.02 -16.34
C LEU A 112 -41.22 18.04 -17.40
N HIS A 113 -42.40 17.85 -17.98
CA HIS A 113 -43.00 18.85 -18.87
C HIS A 113 -43.26 20.16 -18.11
N LEU A 114 -43.14 21.31 -18.78
CA LEU A 114 -43.28 22.63 -18.15
C LEU A 114 -44.65 22.80 -17.48
N ILE A 115 -45.73 22.32 -18.12
CA ILE A 115 -47.08 22.35 -17.54
C ILE A 115 -47.12 21.59 -16.21
N THR A 116 -46.51 20.41 -16.14
CA THR A 116 -46.46 19.62 -14.90
C THR A 116 -45.65 20.31 -13.81
N GLN A 117 -44.57 21.01 -14.18
CA GLN A 117 -43.76 21.77 -13.21
C GLN A 117 -44.58 22.92 -12.61
N VAL A 118 -45.22 23.72 -13.46
CA VAL A 118 -46.06 24.86 -13.02
C VAL A 118 -47.28 24.38 -12.24
N GLN A 119 -47.93 23.31 -12.68
CA GLN A 119 -49.06 22.72 -11.96
C GLN A 119 -48.67 22.33 -10.54
N ARG A 120 -47.56 21.59 -10.37
CA ARG A 120 -47.07 21.18 -9.04
C ARG A 120 -46.67 22.36 -8.17
N GLU A 121 -46.02 23.37 -8.75
CA GLU A 121 -45.65 24.58 -8.02
C GLU A 121 -46.88 25.32 -7.47
N LEU A 122 -47.95 25.43 -8.27
CA LEU A 122 -49.21 26.00 -7.82
C LEU A 122 -49.87 25.13 -6.74
N GLU A 123 -49.96 23.82 -6.98
CA GLU A 123 -50.50 22.85 -6.01
C GLU A 123 -49.80 22.97 -4.65
N ASP A 124 -48.47 23.00 -4.62
CA ASP A 124 -47.67 23.11 -3.40
C ASP A 124 -48.00 24.38 -2.60
N VAL A 125 -48.17 25.52 -3.29
CA VAL A 125 -48.55 26.79 -2.63
C VAL A 125 -49.91 26.68 -1.95
N PHE A 126 -50.92 26.13 -2.64
CA PHE A 126 -52.27 26.02 -2.07
C PHE A 126 -52.39 24.94 -0.99
N VAL A 127 -51.66 23.82 -1.14
CA VAL A 127 -51.54 22.82 -0.08
C VAL A 127 -50.91 23.43 1.17
N GLY A 128 -49.88 24.28 1.01
CA GLY A 128 -49.28 25.03 2.12
C GLY A 128 -50.26 25.97 2.84
N LEU A 129 -51.32 26.42 2.16
CA LEU A 129 -52.40 27.23 2.73
C LEU A 129 -53.53 26.39 3.37
N GLY A 130 -53.43 25.06 3.34
CA GLY A 130 -54.41 24.14 3.91
C GLY A 130 -55.51 23.69 2.94
N PHE A 131 -55.37 23.95 1.64
CA PHE A 131 -56.27 23.42 0.62
C PHE A 131 -55.93 21.96 0.30
N GLN A 132 -56.90 21.24 -0.28
CA GLN A 132 -56.73 19.87 -0.75
C GLN A 132 -56.86 19.82 -2.27
N ILE A 133 -56.05 18.98 -2.91
CA ILE A 133 -56.11 18.73 -4.35
C ILE A 133 -57.26 17.76 -4.64
N ALA A 134 -58.12 18.12 -5.58
CA ALA A 134 -59.19 17.27 -6.07
C ALA A 134 -59.11 17.16 -7.60
N GLU A 135 -59.29 15.96 -8.12
CA GLU A 135 -59.33 15.68 -9.56
C GLU A 135 -60.73 15.20 -9.96
N GLY A 136 -61.14 15.53 -11.19
CA GLY A 136 -62.44 15.16 -11.75
C GLY A 136 -62.30 14.54 -13.15
N PRO A 137 -63.39 14.02 -13.73
CA PRO A 137 -63.36 13.47 -15.08
C PRO A 137 -63.11 14.57 -16.13
N GLU A 138 -62.41 14.23 -17.21
CA GLU A 138 -62.19 15.17 -18.33
C GLU A 138 -63.46 15.43 -19.15
N VAL A 139 -64.39 14.48 -19.15
CA VAL A 139 -65.70 14.60 -19.81
C VAL A 139 -66.76 14.76 -18.75
N GLU A 140 -67.47 15.90 -18.82
CA GLU A 140 -68.48 16.29 -17.84
C GLU A 140 -69.86 16.47 -18.46
N THR A 141 -70.89 16.40 -17.60
CA THR A 141 -72.29 16.58 -18.02
C THR A 141 -72.69 18.05 -18.04
N ASP A 142 -73.73 18.39 -18.81
CA ASP A 142 -74.27 19.76 -18.92
C ASP A 142 -74.64 20.36 -17.55
N TRP A 143 -75.27 19.56 -16.69
CA TRP A 143 -75.65 19.94 -15.33
C TRP A 143 -74.47 20.38 -14.44
N TYR A 144 -73.29 19.78 -14.58
CA TYR A 144 -72.13 20.10 -13.73
C TYR A 144 -71.24 21.21 -14.31
N ASN A 145 -71.31 21.44 -15.62
CA ASN A 145 -70.49 22.44 -16.30
C ASN A 145 -71.20 23.76 -16.59
N PHE A 146 -72.52 23.75 -16.83
CA PHE A 146 -73.22 24.88 -17.46
C PHE A 146 -74.55 25.31 -16.84
N GLU A 147 -75.34 24.41 -16.22
CA GLU A 147 -76.55 24.79 -15.45
C GLU A 147 -76.23 25.20 -13.99
#